data_AF-A0A822E0S8-F1
#
_entry.id   AF-A0A822E0S8-F1
#
_cell.length_a   1.000
_cell.length_b   1.000
_cell.length_c   1.000
_cell.angle_alpha   90.00
_cell.angle_beta   90.00
_cell.angle_gamma   90.00
#
_symmetry.space_group_name_H-M   'P 1'
#
loop_
_entity.id
_entity.type
_entity.pdbx_description
1 polymer ?
#
loop_
_entity_poly.entity_id
_entity_poly.type
_entity_poly.pdbx_seq_one_letter_code
_entity_poly.pdbx_strand_id
1 'polypeptide(L)'
;QSILPGEKISLDIDIQNNKQLKIKEIEAKLIQQREIDRNHHAEVIFKVDLPFSQDFKETKFHETFDLDMPSGHLPPTYDYTASCSDLSIQTSIFYEIKLQVKVHDWPNEINLIIPIIVGTESTAEQCQSRKSSYARKSIS
;
A
#
# COMPACT_ATOMS: atom_id res chain seq x y z
N GLN A 1 10.27 -7.06 2.47
CA GLN A 1 9.53 -7.13 3.75
C GLN A 1 8.08 -6.80 3.44
N SER A 2 7.13 -7.58 3.94
CA SER A 2 5.69 -7.29 3.77
C SER A 2 5.20 -6.37 4.88
N ILE A 3 4.24 -5.51 4.55
CA ILE A 3 3.51 -4.66 5.49
C ILE A 3 2.18 -5.33 5.79
N LEU A 4 1.79 -5.42 7.06
CA LEU A 4 0.49 -5.94 7.47
C LEU A 4 -0.55 -4.82 7.56
N PRO A 5 -1.85 -5.09 7.30
CA PRO A 5 -2.91 -4.14 7.56
C PRO A 5 -2.87 -3.64 9.01
N GLY A 6 -3.02 -2.33 9.22
CA GLY A 6 -2.91 -1.69 10.54
C GLY A 6 -1.48 -1.32 10.98
N GLU A 7 -0.43 -1.75 10.26
CA GLU A 7 0.94 -1.28 10.52
C GLU A 7 1.19 0.13 9.98
N LYS A 8 2.29 0.75 10.42
CA LYS A 8 2.75 2.03 9.87
C LYS A 8 3.71 1.80 8.72
N ILE A 9 3.59 2.66 7.70
CA ILE A 9 4.56 2.75 6.61
C ILE A 9 5.37 4.02 6.83
N SER A 10 6.63 3.90 7.21
CA SER A 10 7.54 5.05 7.32
C SER A 10 8.13 5.37 5.95
N LEU A 11 7.77 6.54 5.42
CA LEU A 11 8.34 7.09 4.19
C LEU A 11 9.47 8.04 4.53
N ASP A 12 10.68 7.65 4.16
CA ASP A 12 11.85 8.53 4.21
C ASP A 12 11.99 9.30 2.89
N ILE A 13 11.88 10.62 2.95
CA ILE A 13 11.84 11.49 1.77
C ILE A 13 13.06 12.41 1.78
N ASP A 14 13.94 12.24 0.79
CA ASP A 14 15.04 13.17 0.47
C ASP A 14 14.72 13.92 -0.83
N ILE A 15 14.60 15.25 -0.76
CA ILE A 15 14.39 16.12 -1.92
C ILE A 15 15.59 17.03 -2.11
N GLN A 16 16.24 16.90 -3.27
CA GLN A 16 17.26 17.83 -3.73
C GLN A 16 16.65 18.90 -4.62
N ASN A 17 16.39 20.07 -4.05
CA ASN A 17 15.80 21.21 -4.73
C ASN A 17 16.86 22.19 -5.24
N ASN A 18 17.71 21.73 -6.15
CA ASN A 18 18.83 22.54 -6.68
C ASN A 18 18.37 23.83 -7.38
N LYS A 19 17.11 23.88 -7.84
CA LYS A 19 16.50 25.03 -8.51
C LYS A 19 15.74 25.95 -7.55
N GLN A 20 15.74 25.67 -6.25
CA GLN A 20 15.02 26.43 -5.21
C GLN A 20 13.54 26.67 -5.55
N LEU A 21 12.92 25.65 -6.13
CA LEU A 21 11.51 25.68 -6.50
C LEU A 21 10.64 25.69 -5.26
N LYS A 22 9.57 26.49 -5.26
CA LYS A 22 8.64 26.50 -4.15
C LYS A 22 7.71 25.29 -4.23
N ILE A 23 7.93 24.30 -3.37
CA ILE A 23 7.02 23.15 -3.25
C ILE A 23 5.72 23.64 -2.61
N LYS A 24 4.61 23.38 -3.27
CA LYS A 24 3.27 23.78 -2.83
C LYS A 24 2.65 22.72 -1.93
N GLU A 25 2.83 21.45 -2.29
CA GLU A 25 2.13 20.32 -1.67
C GLU A 25 2.91 19.04 -1.95
N ILE A 26 2.98 18.17 -0.95
CA ILE A 26 3.42 16.79 -1.10
C ILE A 26 2.27 15.90 -0.65
N GLU A 27 1.86 14.98 -1.49
CA GLU A 27 0.70 14.13 -1.27
C GLU A 27 1.12 12.67 -1.44
N ALA A 28 0.74 11.81 -0.49
CA ALA A 28 0.95 10.37 -0.58
C ALA A 28 -0.39 9.65 -0.70
N LYS A 29 -0.49 8.74 -1.67
CA LYS A 29 -1.65 7.88 -1.90
C LYS A 29 -1.22 6.43 -1.87
N LEU A 30 -1.91 5.59 -1.10
CA LEU A 30 -1.84 4.16 -1.29
C LEU A 30 -2.93 3.75 -2.28
N ILE A 31 -2.49 3.09 -3.36
CA ILE A 31 -3.37 2.60 -4.41
C ILE A 31 -3.25 1.08 -4.43
N GLN A 32 -4.41 0.42 -4.47
CA GLN A 32 -4.51 -0.99 -4.76
C GLN A 32 -4.87 -1.17 -6.23
N GLN A 33 -4.15 -2.07 -6.88
CA GLN A 33 -4.39 -2.47 -8.25
C GLN A 33 -4.83 -3.93 -8.23
N ARG A 34 -5.98 -4.22 -8.83
CA ARG A 34 -6.52 -5.58 -9.00
C ARG A 34 -6.64 -5.87 -10.48
N GLU A 35 -6.16 -7.02 -10.89
CA GLU A 35 -6.26 -7.50 -12.26
C GLU A 35 -6.88 -8.90 -12.26
N ILE A 36 -7.91 -9.09 -13.07
CA ILE A 36 -8.53 -10.39 -13.33
C ILE A 36 -8.61 -10.55 -14.85
N ASP A 37 -7.72 -11.37 -15.40
CA ASP A 37 -7.46 -11.45 -16.84
C ASP A 37 -7.25 -10.02 -17.42
N ARG A 38 -8.05 -9.58 -18.39
CA ARG A 38 -7.90 -8.24 -18.99
C ARG A 38 -8.62 -7.11 -18.24
N ASN A 39 -9.25 -7.42 -17.11
CA ASN A 39 -9.98 -6.43 -16.32
C ASN A 39 -9.08 -5.85 -15.25
N HIS A 40 -8.78 -4.56 -15.36
CA HIS A 40 -7.98 -3.83 -14.38
C HIS A 40 -8.87 -2.90 -13.55
N HIS A 41 -8.65 -2.88 -12.25
CA HIS A 41 -9.33 -2.00 -11.31
C HIS A 41 -8.32 -1.37 -10.36
N ALA A 42 -8.40 -0.05 -10.19
CA ALA A 42 -7.56 0.70 -9.26
C ALA A 42 -8.43 1.35 -8.19
N GLU A 43 -8.07 1.17 -6.93
CA GLU A 43 -8.77 1.74 -5.77
C GLU A 43 -7.79 2.53 -4.91
N VAL A 44 -8.14 3.77 -4.54
CA VAL A 44 -7.37 4.54 -3.57
C VAL A 44 -7.76 4.08 -2.17
N ILE A 45 -6.83 3.44 -1.48
CA ILE A 45 -7.03 2.91 -0.13
C ILE A 45 -6.97 4.04 0.90
N PHE A 46 -5.98 4.92 0.77
CA PHE A 46 -5.92 6.15 1.54
C PHE A 46 -5.19 7.24 0.77
N LYS A 47 -5.41 8.47 1.24
CA LYS A 47 -4.77 9.68 0.74
C LYS A 47 -4.41 10.57 1.93
N VAL A 48 -3.17 11.04 1.98
CA VAL A 48 -2.73 12.02 2.98
C VAL A 48 -1.91 13.13 2.33
N ASP A 49 -2.13 14.35 2.79
CA ASP A 49 -1.27 15.49 2.48
C ASP A 49 -0.17 15.53 3.54
N LEU A 50 1.09 15.40 3.12
CA LEU A 50 2.22 15.39 4.04
C LEU A 50 2.48 16.82 4.52
N PRO A 51 2.64 17.04 5.84
CA PRO A 51 2.91 18.36 6.37
C PRO A 51 4.24 18.85 5.81
N PHE A 52 4.19 19.90 4.99
CA PHE A 52 5.36 20.47 4.36
C PHE A 52 5.38 21.98 4.58
N SER A 53 6.53 22.51 5.01
CA SER A 53 6.69 23.95 5.21
C SER A 53 6.70 24.67 3.86
N GLN A 54 5.70 25.54 3.63
CA GLN A 54 5.54 26.30 2.38
C GLN A 54 6.71 27.23 2.05
N ASP A 55 7.60 27.51 3.00
CA ASP A 55 8.77 28.38 2.85
C ASP A 55 10.08 27.59 2.68
N PHE A 56 10.00 26.39 2.11
CA PHE A 56 11.17 25.59 1.78
C PHE A 56 12.01 26.24 0.65
N LYS A 57 12.90 27.15 1.05
CA LYS A 57 13.93 27.78 0.20
C LYS A 57 15.26 27.02 0.24
N GLU A 58 15.35 26.01 1.08
CA GLU A 58 16.55 25.20 1.22
C GLU A 58 16.75 24.32 -0.01
N THR A 59 18.00 23.95 -0.27
CA THR A 59 18.37 23.12 -1.41
C THR A 59 18.18 21.64 -1.13
N LYS A 60 18.00 21.24 0.13
CA LYS A 60 17.89 19.84 0.57
C LYS A 60 16.88 19.70 1.69
N PHE A 61 15.90 18.83 1.49
CA PHE A 61 14.88 18.48 2.47
C PHE A 61 15.05 17.01 2.81
N HIS A 62 15.02 16.68 4.09
CA HIS A 62 15.00 15.30 4.55
C HIS A 62 14.03 15.19 5.71
N GLU A 63 12.96 14.41 5.53
CA GLU A 63 11.97 14.18 6.56
C GLU A 63 11.36 12.79 6.41
N THR A 64 11.02 12.19 7.55
CA THR A 64 10.34 10.90 7.61
C THR A 64 8.88 11.11 7.99
N PHE A 65 7.97 10.54 7.21
CA PHE A 65 6.54 10.59 7.45
C PHE A 65 6.00 9.19 7.71
N ASP A 66 5.27 9.03 8.81
CA ASP A 66 4.56 7.78 9.09
C ASP A 66 3.16 7.84 8.48
N LEU A 67 2.85 6.84 7.65
CA LEU A 67 1.54 6.64 7.07
C LEU A 67 0.82 5.51 7.80
N ASP A 68 -0.36 5.78 8.33
CA ASP A 68 -1.18 4.77 8.99
C ASP A 68 -1.89 3.90 7.94
N MET A 69 -1.50 2.62 7.84
CA MET A 69 -2.21 1.65 7.03
C MET A 69 -3.58 1.36 7.67
N PRO A 70 -4.70 1.37 6.93
CA PRO A 70 -5.97 1.00 7.51
C PRO A 70 -5.91 -0.44 8.02
N SER A 71 -6.49 -0.67 9.20
CA SER A 71 -6.62 -1.99 9.82
C SER A 71 -7.74 -2.84 9.21
N GLY A 72 -8.43 -2.33 8.19
CA GLY A 72 -9.47 -3.05 7.47
C GLY A 72 -8.93 -4.27 6.72
N HIS A 73 -9.83 -5.15 6.25
CA HIS A 73 -9.48 -6.33 5.47
C HIS A 73 -8.95 -5.93 4.08
N LEU A 74 -7.67 -5.60 4.00
CA LEU A 74 -6.95 -5.48 2.74
C LEU A 74 -6.50 -6.88 2.28
N PRO A 75 -6.85 -7.33 1.06
CA PRO A 75 -6.34 -8.59 0.55
C PRO A 75 -4.81 -8.52 0.42
N PRO A 76 -4.09 -9.63 0.63
CA PRO A 76 -2.64 -9.64 0.44
C PRO A 76 -2.28 -9.33 -1.01
N THR A 77 -1.02 -8.93 -1.21
CA THR A 77 -0.38 -8.94 -2.52
C THR A 77 -0.22 -10.38 -2.97
N TYR A 78 -0.73 -10.70 -4.15
CA TYR A 78 -0.54 -12.01 -4.76
C TYR A 78 -0.61 -11.93 -6.28
N ASP A 79 -0.05 -12.93 -6.93
CA ASP A 79 -0.19 -13.20 -8.35
C ASP A 79 -0.46 -14.70 -8.51
N TYR A 80 -1.55 -15.02 -9.17
CA TYR A 80 -2.04 -16.40 -9.30
C TYR A 80 -2.60 -16.63 -10.69
N THR A 81 -2.20 -17.76 -11.29
CA THR A 81 -2.74 -18.21 -12.57
C THR A 81 -3.45 -19.54 -12.37
N ALA A 82 -4.74 -19.55 -12.68
CA ALA A 82 -5.55 -20.75 -12.75
C ALA A 82 -5.62 -21.24 -14.20
N SER A 83 -5.19 -22.48 -14.44
CA SER A 83 -5.35 -23.13 -15.74
C SER A 83 -6.38 -24.25 -15.63
N CYS A 84 -7.42 -24.20 -16.48
CA CYS A 84 -8.39 -25.28 -16.62
C CYS A 84 -8.62 -25.58 -18.11
N SER A 85 -8.19 -26.77 -18.52
CA SER A 85 -8.19 -27.19 -19.93
C SER A 85 -7.45 -26.17 -20.81
N ASP A 86 -8.15 -25.46 -21.70
CA ASP A 86 -7.60 -24.46 -22.62
C ASP A 86 -7.77 -23.01 -22.13
N LEU A 87 -8.33 -22.81 -20.93
CA LEU A 87 -8.53 -21.49 -20.34
C LEU A 87 -7.49 -21.23 -19.24
N SER A 88 -6.80 -20.10 -19.35
CA SER A 88 -5.92 -19.58 -18.31
C SER A 88 -6.49 -18.26 -17.82
N ILE A 89 -6.78 -18.16 -16.52
CA ILE A 89 -7.21 -16.93 -15.86
C ILE A 89 -6.10 -16.50 -14.93
N GLN A 90 -5.57 -15.30 -15.15
CA GLN A 90 -4.65 -14.66 -14.24
C GLN A 90 -5.42 -13.76 -13.27
N THR A 91 -5.02 -13.76 -12.00
CA THR A 91 -5.53 -12.84 -11.00
C THR A 91 -4.36 -12.30 -10.19
N SER A 92 -4.23 -10.99 -10.13
CA SER A 92 -3.20 -10.33 -9.34
C SER A 92 -3.77 -9.18 -8.52
N ILE A 93 -3.19 -8.99 -7.35
CA ILE A 93 -3.41 -7.82 -6.50
C ILE A 93 -2.04 -7.29 -6.11
N PHE A 94 -1.78 -6.03 -6.41
CA PHE A 94 -0.57 -5.33 -6.02
C PHE A 94 -0.91 -3.95 -5.50
N TYR A 95 0.02 -3.37 -4.75
CA TYR A 95 -0.17 -2.09 -4.09
C TYR A 95 1.00 -1.18 -4.42
N GLU A 96 0.73 0.10 -4.52
CA GLU A 96 1.73 1.12 -4.77
C GLU A 96 1.43 2.37 -3.93
N ILE A 97 2.49 2.96 -3.40
CA ILE A 97 2.45 4.31 -2.86
C ILE A 97 2.82 5.25 -3.98
N LYS A 98 1.88 6.13 -4.34
CA LYS A 98 2.11 7.24 -5.25
C LYS A 98 2.38 8.49 -4.44
N LEU A 99 3.62 8.99 -4.53
CA LEU A 99 4.04 10.27 -3.96
C LEU A 99 3.98 11.33 -5.06
N GLN A 100 3.20 12.39 -4.83
CA GLN A 100 2.96 13.46 -5.77
C GLN A 100 3.46 14.78 -5.17
N VAL A 101 4.42 15.41 -5.81
CA VAL A 101 4.97 16.71 -5.40
C VAL A 101 4.49 17.76 -6.40
N LYS A 102 3.71 18.73 -5.90
CA LYS A 102 3.25 19.88 -6.68
C LYS A 102 4.13 21.08 -6.38
N VAL A 103 4.55 21.76 -7.43
CA VAL A 103 5.44 22.92 -7.35
C VAL A 103 4.66 24.17 -7.78
N HIS A 104 4.89 25.30 -7.10
CA HIS A 104 4.28 26.58 -7.44
C HIS A 104 4.74 27.03 -8.83
N ASP A 105 3.81 27.57 -9.63
CA ASP A 105 4.03 28.04 -11.01
C ASP A 105 4.63 27.01 -11.98
N TRP A 106 4.64 25.72 -11.61
CA TRP A 106 5.02 24.64 -12.52
C TRP A 106 3.77 23.84 -12.90
N PRO A 107 3.37 23.79 -14.19
CA PRO A 107 2.22 22.99 -14.62
C PRO A 107 2.41 21.47 -14.49
N ASN A 108 3.64 20.98 -14.28
CA ASN A 108 3.92 19.56 -14.18
C ASN A 108 4.08 19.18 -12.71
N GLU A 109 3.58 17.99 -12.38
CA GLU A 109 3.71 17.40 -11.07
C GLU A 109 4.78 16.32 -11.13
N ILE A 110 5.59 16.23 -10.07
CA ILE A 110 6.57 15.16 -9.94
C ILE A 110 5.85 13.99 -9.28
N ASN A 111 5.85 12.83 -9.95
CA ASN A 111 5.20 11.62 -9.47
C ASN A 111 6.24 10.52 -9.26
N LEU A 112 6.30 9.97 -8.06
CA LEU A 112 7.10 8.79 -7.72
C LEU A 112 6.14 7.65 -7.35
N ILE A 113 6.43 6.45 -7.84
CA ILE A 113 5.65 5.25 -7.58
C ILE A 113 6.54 4.25 -6.85
N ILE A 114 6.10 3.82 -5.67
CA ILE A 114 6.83 2.89 -4.81
C ILE A 114 5.97 1.63 -4.66
N PRO A 115 6.35 0.48 -5.23
CA PRO A 115 5.59 -0.75 -5.04
C PRO A 115 5.70 -1.22 -3.59
N ILE A 116 4.59 -1.69 -3.01
CA ILE A 116 4.57 -2.26 -1.67
C ILE A 116 3.95 -3.66 -1.67
N ILE A 117 4.44 -4.51 -0.77
CA ILE A 117 3.91 -5.85 -0.57
C ILE A 117 3.06 -5.83 0.69
N VAL A 118 1.75 -6.02 0.53
CA VAL A 118 0.81 -6.20 1.65
C VAL A 118 0.72 -7.68 1.98
N GLY A 119 0.98 -8.05 3.22
CA GLY A 119 0.89 -9.42 3.71
C GLY A 119 -0.41 -9.71 4.44
N THR A 120 -0.52 -10.94 4.95
CA THR A 120 -1.53 -11.34 5.94
C THR A 120 -0.84 -12.01 7.12
N GLU A 121 -1.41 -11.90 8.32
CA GLU A 121 -0.90 -12.61 9.49
C GLU A 121 -0.82 -14.13 9.23
N SER A 122 0.25 -14.77 9.68
CA SER A 122 0.41 -16.21 9.52
C SER A 122 -0.53 -16.95 10.49
N THR A 123 -1.46 -17.75 9.96
CA THR A 123 -2.40 -18.56 10.75
C THR A 123 -1.76 -19.73 11.51
N ALA A 124 -0.43 -19.83 11.60
CA ALA A 124 0.27 -20.92 12.27
C ALA A 124 -0.15 -21.10 13.75
N GLU A 125 -0.60 -20.02 14.41
CA GLU A 125 -1.08 -20.06 15.79
C GLU A 125 -2.58 -20.41 15.93
N GLN A 126 -3.39 -20.27 14.87
CA GLN A 126 -4.83 -20.55 14.93
C GLN A 126 -5.18 -22.04 14.75
N CYS A 127 -4.26 -22.87 14.24
CA CYS A 127 -4.48 -24.30 14.12
C CYS A 127 -4.33 -25.08 15.44
N GLN A 128 -3.78 -24.47 16.50
CA GLN A 128 -3.57 -25.17 17.78
C GLN A 128 -4.74 -24.98 18.78
N SER A 129 -5.62 -23.99 18.60
CA SER A 129 -6.75 -23.76 19.52
C SER A 129 -8.04 -24.52 19.15
N ARG A 130 -8.11 -25.16 17.97
CA ARG A 130 -9.29 -25.95 17.52
C ARG A 130 -9.16 -27.46 17.76
N LYS A 131 -8.40 -27.89 18.76
CA LYS A 131 -8.40 -29.28 19.27
C LYS A 131 -8.89 -29.36 20.71
N SER A 132 -10.16 -29.07 20.98
CA SER A 132 -10.92 -29.78 22.02
C SER A 132 -12.42 -29.52 21.87
N SER A 133 -13.24 -30.49 22.28
CA SER A 133 -14.71 -30.53 22.29
C SER A 133 -15.45 -31.09 21.05
N TYR A 134 -15.11 -32.31 20.64
CA TYR A 134 -16.16 -33.25 20.22
C TYR A 134 -16.64 -34.01 21.47
N ALA A 135 -17.73 -33.55 22.07
CA ALA A 135 -18.46 -34.33 23.06
C ALA A 135 -19.42 -35.28 22.32
N ARG A 136 -19.09 -36.57 22.26
CA ARG A 136 -20.06 -37.63 21.93
C ARG A 136 -21.03 -37.76 23.10
N LYS A 137 -22.31 -37.48 22.85
CA LYS A 137 -23.40 -37.85 23.75
C LYS A 137 -23.93 -39.22 23.31
N SER A 138 -23.57 -40.27 24.05
CA SER A 138 -24.21 -41.58 23.91
C SER A 138 -25.49 -41.55 24.73
N ILE A 139 -26.63 -41.84 24.10
CA ILE A 139 -27.89 -42.10 24.80
C ILE A 139 -27.97 -43.62 24.97
N SER A 140 -28.17 -44.05 26.22
CA SER A 140 -28.60 -45.40 26.59
C SER A 140 -30.04 -45.32 27.09
#